data_AF-A0A8T3LZY0-F1
#
_entry.id   AF-A0A8T3LZY0-F1
#
_cell.length_a   1.000
_cell.length_b   1.000
_cell.length_c   1.000
_cell.angle_alpha   90.00
_cell.angle_beta   90.00
_cell.angle_gamma   90.00
#
_symmetry.space_group_name_H-M   'P 1'
#
loop_
_entity.id
_entity.type
_entity.pdbx_description
1 polymer ?
#
loop_
_entity_poly.entity_id
_entity_poly.type
_entity_poly.pdbx_seq_one_letter_code
_entity_poly.pdbx_strand_id
1 'polypeptide(L)' 'RRIVAEPGVAAVPGSSFYSRPELGRSKLRFAFPKRIQTLEAAAERLSRISRT' A
#
# COMPACT_ATOMS: atom_id res chain seq x y z
N ARG A 1 -6.56 4.41 -5.87
CA ARG A 1 -7.22 3.08 -5.80
C ARG A 1 -6.42 1.95 -6.46
N ARG A 2 -5.49 2.22 -7.41
CA ARG A 2 -4.70 1.18 -8.12
C ARG A 2 -4.05 0.10 -7.23
N ILE A 3 -3.33 0.48 -6.17
CA ILE A 3 -2.64 -0.49 -5.29
C ILE A 3 -3.59 -1.40 -4.49
N VAL A 4 -4.83 -0.98 -4.23
CA VAL A 4 -5.80 -1.86 -3.55
C VAL A 4 -6.51 -2.77 -4.55
N ALA A 5 -6.81 -2.26 -5.74
CA ALA A 5 -7.63 -2.97 -6.73
C ALA A 5 -6.85 -3.97 -7.60
N GLU A 6 -5.64 -3.62 -8.02
CA GLU A 6 -4.93 -4.36 -9.09
C GLU A 6 -3.97 -5.44 -8.58
N PRO A 7 -3.23 -5.26 -7.47
CA PRO A 7 -2.45 -6.34 -6.87
C PRO A 7 -3.20 -7.02 -5.71
N GLY A 8 -4.40 -6.57 -5.30
CA GLY A 8 -5.12 -7.14 -4.16
C GLY A 8 -4.42 -6.97 -2.81
N VAL A 9 -3.64 -5.90 -2.63
CA VAL A 9 -2.90 -5.61 -1.39
C VAL A 9 -3.52 -4.40 -0.68
N ALA A 10 -4.01 -4.60 0.53
CA ALA A 10 -4.57 -3.52 1.34
C ALA A 10 -3.48 -2.58 1.86
N ALA A 11 -3.70 -1.27 1.74
CA ALA A 11 -2.85 -0.22 2.27
C ALA A 11 -3.71 0.95 2.77
N VAL A 12 -3.21 1.72 3.74
CA VAL A 12 -3.89 2.93 4.23
C VAL A 12 -3.33 4.15 3.51
N PRO A 13 -4.17 5.02 2.90
CA PRO A 13 -3.73 6.28 2.31
C PRO A 13 -3.06 7.20 3.32
N GLY A 14 -1.95 7.83 2.92
CA GLY A 14 -1.24 8.80 3.75
C GLY A 14 -2.07 10.04 4.08
N SER A 15 -3.01 10.41 3.20
CA SER A 15 -3.88 11.58 3.35
C SER A 15 -4.69 11.60 4.67
N SER A 16 -4.94 10.43 5.28
CA SER A 16 -5.63 10.34 6.57
C SER A 16 -4.78 10.76 7.77
N PHE A 17 -3.47 10.93 7.59
CA PHE A 17 -2.52 11.21 8.68
C PHE A 17 -1.98 12.65 8.69
N TYR A 18 -2.41 13.49 7.76
CA TYR A 18 -1.99 14.89 7.68
C TYR A 18 -3.20 15.80 7.86
N SER A 19 -3.03 16.91 8.58
CA SER A 19 -4.06 17.96 8.69
C SER A 19 -4.38 18.58 7.32
N ARG A 20 -3.39 18.60 6.42
CA ARG A 20 -3.52 18.96 5.00
C ARG A 20 -3.41 17.69 4.14
N PRO A 21 -4.53 17.13 3.61
CA PRO A 21 -4.54 15.84 2.92
C PRO A 21 -3.59 15.73 1.71
N GLU A 22 -3.33 16.85 1.03
CA GLU A 22 -2.44 16.93 -0.13
C GLU A 22 -0.98 16.58 0.20
N LEU A 23 -0.55 16.74 1.46
CA LEU A 23 0.78 16.35 1.92
C LEU A 23 0.96 14.82 1.96
N GLY A 24 -0.14 14.08 2.15
CA GLY A 24 -0.15 12.63 2.22
C GLY A 24 -0.53 11.92 0.91
N ARG A 25 -0.85 12.67 -0.17
CA ARG A 25 -1.44 12.10 -1.40
C ARG A 25 -0.56 11.06 -2.11
N SER A 26 0.75 11.13 -1.93
CA SER A 26 1.74 10.21 -2.53
C SER A 26 2.29 9.19 -1.52
N LYS A 27 1.74 9.13 -0.32
CA LYS A 27 2.20 8.26 0.77
C LYS A 27 1.20 7.13 1.03
N LEU A 28 1.70 6.00 1.49
CA LEU A 28 0.92 4.83 1.93
C LEU A 28 1.50 4.29 3.23
N ARG A 29 0.64 3.72 4.07
CA ARG A 29 1.03 3.00 5.28
C ARG A 29 0.66 1.53 5.17
N PHE A 30 1.66 0.68 5.40
CA PHE A 30 1.49 -0.76 5.59
C PHE A 30 1.65 -1.12 7.06
N ALA A 31 1.01 -2.20 7.49
CA ALA A 31 1.18 -2.76 8.82
C ALA A 31 1.83 -4.14 8.68
N PHE A 32 2.97 -4.34 9.34
CA PHE A 32 3.74 -5.59 9.33
C PHE A 32 3.42 -6.64 10.42
N PRO A 33 2.47 -6.47 11.38
CA PRO A 33 2.17 -7.53 12.36
C PRO A 33 1.31 -8.62 11.69
N LYS A 34 1.93 -9.39 10.79
CA LYS A 34 1.34 -10.46 10.00
C LYS A 34 2.31 -11.64 9.95
N ARG A 35 1.78 -12.81 9.58
CA ARG A 35 2.61 -13.99 9.29
C ARG A 35 3.56 -13.68 8.14
N ILE A 36 4.79 -14.20 8.20
CA ILE A 36 5.81 -13.95 7.17
C ILE A 36 5.31 -14.30 5.76
N GLN A 37 4.57 -15.40 5.63
CA GLN A 37 3.98 -15.84 4.35
C GLN A 37 2.99 -14.83 3.78
N THR A 38 2.30 -14.07 4.65
CA THR A 38 1.40 -12.98 4.21
C THR A 38 2.20 -11.81 3.66
N LEU A 39 3.34 -11.48 4.28
CA LEU A 39 4.21 -10.38 3.85
C LEU A 39 4.90 -10.72 2.51
N GLU A 40 5.38 -11.95 2.36
CA GLU A 40 5.97 -12.45 1.11
C GLU A 40 4.96 -12.42 -0.04
N ALA A 41 3.75 -12.93 0.18
CA ALA A 41 2.71 -12.92 -0.83
C ALA A 41 2.22 -11.50 -1.17
N ALA A 42 2.34 -10.53 -0.25
CA ALA A 42 2.09 -9.12 -0.55
C ALA A 42 3.23 -8.53 -1.39
N ALA A 43 4.48 -8.82 -1.06
CA ALA A 43 5.65 -8.37 -1.83
C ALA A 43 5.62 -8.90 -3.28
N GLU A 44 5.28 -10.18 -3.48
CA GLU A 44 5.14 -10.79 -4.80
C GLU A 44 4.04 -10.13 -5.64
N ARG A 45 2.91 -9.75 -5.03
CA ARG A 45 1.83 -9.05 -5.74
C ARG A 45 2.23 -7.62 -6.08
N LEU A 46 2.92 -6.93 -5.17
CA LEU A 46 3.39 -5.55 -5.38
C LEU A 46 4.47 -5.46 -6.46
N SER A 47 5.33 -6.47 -6.63
CA SER A 47 6.40 -6.46 -7.64
C SER A 47 5.87 -6.47 -9.08
N ARG A 48 4.62 -6.87 -9.29
CA ARG A 48 3.96 -6.91 -10.60
C ARG A 48 3.44 -5.55 -11.06
N ILE A 49 3.48 -4.52 -10.20
CA ILE A 49 3.04 -3.17 -10.54
C ILE A 49 4.14 -2.50 -11.36
N SER A 50 3.91 -2.33 -12.66
CA SER A 50 4.83 -1.61 -13.55
C SER A 50 4.91 -0.13 -13.16
N ARG A 51 6.12 0.45 -13.21
CA ARG A 51 6.33 1.92 -13.13
C ARG A 51 5.74 2.54 -14.40
N THR A 52 4.48 2.96 -14.34
CA THR A 52 3.90 3.90 -15.31
C THR A 52 4.30 5.32 -14.95
#